data_AF-A0A4V2PJ84-F1
#
_entry.id   AF-A0A4V2PJ84-F1
#
_cell.length_a   1.000
_cell.length_b   1.000
_cell.length_c   1.000
_cell.angle_alpha   90.00
_cell.angle_beta   90.00
_cell.angle_gamma   90.00
#
_symmetry.space_group_name_H-M   'P 1'
#
loop_
_entity.id
_entity.type
_entity.pdbx_description
1 polymer ?
#
loop_
_entity_poly.entity_id
_entity_poly.type
_entity_poly.pdbx_seq_one_letter_code
_entity_poly.pdbx_strand_id
1 'polypeptide(L)'
;MDDLDELWAALDRIAATPHLVVACGFDGGLAPDLGDPANARAEQQSSEALNVLLALPRTTVAVVSRRDPDEVAELMLLSGSKGGLRHIPPEDVAKLRDEVGADVAVVVGAGDEAPRDLRPGDLAITVLTDSDDGADEPGPGFVVDDTERVGEVLEELARLRRDT
;
A
#
# COMPACT_ATOMS: atom_id res chain seq x y z
N MET A 1 -4.55 18.55 -15.68
CA MET A 1 -4.88 17.12 -15.54
C MET A 1 -5.17 16.95 -14.07
N ASP A 2 -6.27 16.30 -13.71
CA ASP A 2 -6.64 16.18 -12.30
C ASP A 2 -5.57 15.34 -11.58
N ASP A 3 -5.32 15.55 -10.28
CA ASP A 3 -4.30 14.81 -9.52
C ASP A 3 -4.56 13.29 -9.60
N LEU A 4 -5.84 12.93 -9.67
CA LEU A 4 -6.29 11.55 -9.85
C LEU A 4 -5.94 10.97 -11.24
N ASP A 5 -6.05 11.76 -12.32
CA ASP A 5 -5.64 11.34 -13.66
C ASP A 5 -4.13 11.07 -13.71
N GLU A 6 -3.35 11.92 -13.02
CA GLU A 6 -1.90 11.78 -12.92
C GLU A 6 -1.50 10.53 -12.12
N LEU A 7 -2.26 10.19 -11.07
CA LEU A 7 -2.10 8.93 -10.33
C LEU A 7 -2.37 7.73 -11.23
N TRP A 8 -3.46 7.72 -11.98
CA TRP A 8 -3.77 6.62 -12.91
C TRP A 8 -2.67 6.46 -13.99
N ALA A 9 -2.16 7.56 -14.53
CA ALA A 9 -1.04 7.53 -15.47
C ALA A 9 0.30 7.09 -14.82
N ALA A 10 0.50 7.32 -13.53
CA ALA A 10 1.64 6.80 -12.79
C ALA A 10 1.53 5.29 -12.57
N LEU A 11 0.33 4.80 -12.23
CA LEU A 11 0.05 3.37 -12.05
C LEU A 11 0.24 2.59 -13.34
N ASP A 12 -0.22 3.10 -14.49
CA ASP A 12 0.00 2.49 -15.80
C ASP A 12 1.50 2.26 -16.10
N ARG A 13 2.32 3.31 -15.86
CA ARG A 13 3.78 3.22 -16.05
C ARG A 13 4.43 2.22 -15.11
N ILE A 14 4.02 2.17 -13.85
CA ILE A 14 4.62 1.27 -12.85
C ILE A 14 4.18 -0.17 -13.04
N ALA A 15 2.92 -0.40 -13.42
CA ALA A 15 2.39 -1.73 -13.71
C ALA A 15 3.20 -2.42 -14.82
N ALA A 16 3.77 -1.66 -15.77
CA ALA A 16 4.60 -2.17 -16.86
C ALA A 16 6.03 -2.60 -16.47
N THR A 17 6.48 -2.36 -15.23
CA THR A 17 7.87 -2.62 -14.82
C THR A 17 8.19 -4.11 -14.66
N PRO A 18 9.43 -4.60 -14.83
CA PRO A 18 9.70 -6.03 -14.76
C PRO A 18 9.43 -6.65 -13.38
N HIS A 19 9.86 -6.00 -12.28
CA HIS A 19 9.67 -6.46 -10.91
C HIS A 19 9.11 -5.35 -10.03
N LEU A 20 7.99 -5.62 -9.37
CA LEU A 20 7.23 -4.65 -8.60
C LEU A 20 7.13 -5.08 -7.13
N VAL A 21 7.37 -4.14 -6.22
CA VAL A 21 6.94 -4.24 -4.81
C VAL A 21 5.71 -3.37 -4.61
N VAL A 22 4.70 -3.91 -3.92
CA VAL A 22 3.54 -3.16 -3.40
C VAL A 22 3.59 -3.26 -1.89
N ALA A 23 3.90 -2.16 -1.22
CA ALA A 23 4.04 -2.07 0.23
C ALA A 23 2.96 -1.14 0.78
N CYS A 24 2.03 -1.68 1.58
CA CYS A 24 0.90 -0.91 2.09
C CYS A 24 0.91 -0.85 3.61
N GLY A 25 0.96 0.36 4.16
CA GLY A 25 0.74 0.65 5.57
C GLY A 25 -0.59 0.10 6.05
N PHE A 26 -0.61 -0.53 7.22
CA PHE A 26 -1.83 -1.11 7.76
C PHE A 26 -2.74 -0.04 8.38
N ASP A 27 -2.28 0.61 9.45
CA ASP A 27 -3.03 1.59 10.22
C ASP A 27 -3.21 2.89 9.43
N GLY A 28 -4.46 3.29 9.20
CA GLY A 28 -4.84 4.45 8.38
C GLY A 28 -4.59 4.28 6.88
N GLY A 29 -3.81 3.28 6.45
CA GLY A 29 -3.52 3.00 5.04
C GLY A 29 -4.47 1.98 4.44
N LEU A 30 -4.48 0.75 4.97
CA LEU A 30 -5.40 -0.31 4.57
C LEU A 30 -6.63 -0.35 5.46
N ALA A 31 -6.47 -0.06 6.75
CA ALA A 31 -7.50 -0.15 7.78
C ALA A 31 -7.80 1.25 8.35
N PRO A 32 -9.05 1.75 8.28
CA PRO A 32 -9.38 3.04 8.86
C PRO A 32 -9.20 3.03 10.38
N ASP A 33 -8.74 4.15 10.94
CA ASP A 33 -8.66 4.31 12.41
C ASP A 33 -10.04 4.64 12.98
N LEU A 34 -10.71 3.62 13.50
CA LEU A 34 -12.03 3.73 14.14
C LEU A 34 -11.94 3.74 15.68
N GLY A 35 -10.74 3.92 16.25
CA GLY A 35 -10.52 4.07 17.70
C GLY A 35 -10.48 2.78 18.52
N ASP A 36 -10.59 1.60 17.88
CA ASP A 36 -10.35 0.30 18.52
C ASP A 36 -9.30 -0.51 17.73
N PRO A 37 -8.01 -0.42 18.13
CA PRO A 37 -6.93 -1.09 17.41
C PRO A 37 -7.10 -2.61 17.28
N ALA A 38 -7.71 -3.26 18.27
CA ALA A 38 -7.89 -4.72 18.27
C ALA A 38 -8.94 -5.18 17.23
N ASN A 39 -9.81 -4.25 16.80
CA ASN A 39 -10.83 -4.48 15.79
C ASN A 39 -10.51 -3.80 14.46
N ALA A 40 -9.28 -3.34 14.26
CA ALA A 40 -8.85 -2.79 12.97
C ALA A 40 -9.08 -3.81 11.85
N ARG A 41 -9.75 -3.36 10.79
CA ARG A 41 -10.04 -4.15 9.60
C ARG A 41 -9.54 -3.40 8.40
N ALA A 42 -8.65 -4.02 7.63
CA ALA A 42 -8.38 -3.55 6.29
C ALA A 42 -9.68 -3.58 5.46
N GLU A 43 -9.82 -2.61 4.56
CA GLU A 43 -10.92 -2.58 3.60
C GLU A 43 -10.98 -3.89 2.82
N GLN A 44 -12.19 -4.38 2.60
CA GLN A 44 -12.38 -5.66 1.91
C GLN A 44 -11.81 -5.59 0.49
N GLN A 45 -12.07 -4.50 -0.23
CA GLN A 45 -11.56 -4.28 -1.59
C GLN A 45 -10.03 -4.28 -1.62
N SER A 46 -9.38 -3.62 -0.66
CA SER A 46 -7.92 -3.66 -0.51
C SER A 46 -7.42 -5.10 -0.30
N SER A 47 -8.04 -5.86 0.61
CA SER A 47 -7.66 -7.26 0.85
C SER A 47 -7.81 -8.13 -0.41
N GLU A 48 -8.89 -7.94 -1.17
CA GLU A 48 -9.13 -8.64 -2.45
C GLU A 48 -8.09 -8.27 -3.51
N ALA A 49 -7.76 -6.98 -3.65
CA ALA A 49 -6.74 -6.50 -4.58
C ALA A 49 -5.35 -7.01 -4.23
N LEU A 50 -4.95 -7.00 -2.94
CA LEU A 50 -3.67 -7.55 -2.48
C LEU A 50 -3.57 -9.05 -2.76
N ASN A 51 -4.66 -9.81 -2.56
CA ASN A 51 -4.71 -11.23 -2.91
C ASN A 51 -4.48 -11.46 -4.41
N VAL A 52 -5.02 -10.59 -5.27
CA VAL A 52 -4.77 -10.66 -6.72
C VAL A 52 -3.32 -10.33 -7.04
N LEU A 53 -2.80 -9.20 -6.53
CA LEU A 53 -1.42 -8.76 -6.76
C LEU A 53 -0.40 -9.82 -6.33
N LEU A 54 -0.63 -10.48 -5.20
CA LEU A 54 0.23 -11.55 -4.68
C LEU A 54 0.31 -12.76 -5.64
N ALA A 55 -0.76 -13.01 -6.40
CA ALA A 55 -0.80 -14.11 -7.37
C ALA A 55 -0.17 -13.76 -8.73
N LEU A 56 0.19 -12.49 -8.97
CA LEU A 56 0.77 -12.06 -10.24
C LEU A 56 2.29 -12.30 -10.26
N PRO A 57 2.85 -12.72 -11.41
CA PRO A 57 4.27 -13.01 -11.52
C PRO A 57 5.11 -11.74 -11.32
N ARG A 58 6.26 -11.89 -10.67
CA ARG A 58 7.21 -10.78 -10.43
C ARG A 58 6.56 -9.59 -9.69
N THR A 59 5.60 -9.88 -8.83
CA THR A 59 4.95 -8.91 -7.94
C THR A 59 5.14 -9.41 -6.51
N THR A 60 5.72 -8.57 -5.65
CA THR A 60 5.87 -8.85 -4.22
C THR A 60 4.95 -7.91 -3.45
N VAL A 61 4.17 -8.46 -2.52
CA VAL A 61 3.24 -7.67 -1.71
C VAL A 61 3.64 -7.76 -0.24
N ALA A 62 3.66 -6.59 0.41
CA ALA A 62 3.94 -6.45 1.83
C ALA A 62 2.90 -5.56 2.51
N VAL A 63 2.47 -5.98 3.69
CA VAL A 63 1.78 -5.13 4.66
C VAL A 63 2.84 -4.56 5.59
N VAL A 64 2.85 -3.24 5.70
CA VAL A 64 3.80 -2.47 6.50
C VAL A 64 3.09 -2.03 7.77
N SER A 65 3.69 -2.27 8.94
CA SER A 65 3.12 -1.82 10.20
C SER A 65 4.16 -1.86 11.31
N ARG A 66 4.02 -0.99 12.31
CA ARG A 66 4.76 -1.07 13.58
C ARG A 66 4.16 -2.03 14.61
N ARG A 67 2.97 -2.59 14.33
CA ARG A 67 2.36 -3.63 15.16
C ARG A 67 3.18 -4.93 15.11
N ASP A 68 2.86 -5.84 16.00
CA ASP A 68 3.42 -7.19 15.94
C ASP A 68 3.02 -7.89 14.61
N PRO A 69 3.97 -8.50 13.87
CA PRO A 69 3.65 -9.11 12.58
C PRO A 69 2.58 -10.21 12.63
N ASP A 70 2.52 -10.98 13.73
CA ASP A 70 1.52 -12.05 13.88
C ASP A 70 0.13 -11.45 14.12
N GLU A 71 0.05 -10.34 14.88
CA GLU A 71 -1.18 -9.57 15.07
C GLU A 71 -1.71 -9.03 13.73
N VAL A 72 -0.84 -8.38 12.93
CA VAL A 72 -1.25 -7.84 11.62
C VAL A 72 -1.69 -8.96 10.68
N ALA A 73 -1.00 -10.10 10.71
CA ALA A 73 -1.40 -11.26 9.90
C ALA A 73 -2.81 -11.76 10.29
N GLU A 74 -3.13 -11.84 11.58
CA GLU A 74 -4.46 -12.21 12.06
C GLU A 74 -5.52 -11.19 11.61
N LEU A 75 -5.28 -9.90 11.77
CA LEU A 75 -6.21 -8.84 11.36
C LEU A 75 -6.45 -8.85 9.85
N MET A 76 -5.40 -9.05 9.05
CA MET A 76 -5.52 -9.17 7.59
C MET A 76 -6.32 -10.41 7.18
N LEU A 77 -6.15 -11.55 7.86
CA LEU A 77 -6.96 -12.74 7.61
C LEU A 77 -8.44 -12.47 7.91
N LEU A 78 -8.74 -11.78 9.01
CA LEU A 78 -10.11 -11.38 9.37
C LEU A 78 -10.71 -10.37 8.39
N SER A 79 -9.88 -9.62 7.67
CA SER A 79 -10.27 -8.72 6.57
C SER A 79 -10.38 -9.41 5.20
N GLY A 80 -10.10 -10.72 5.10
CA GLY A 80 -10.24 -11.48 3.85
C GLY A 80 -8.95 -11.71 3.07
N SER A 81 -7.78 -11.39 3.63
CA SER A 81 -6.50 -11.88 3.09
C SER A 81 -6.46 -13.42 3.08
N LYS A 82 -5.78 -14.00 2.10
CA LYS A 82 -5.63 -15.46 1.94
C LYS A 82 -4.29 -15.99 2.45
N GLY A 83 -3.53 -15.16 3.17
CA GLY A 83 -2.18 -15.47 3.63
C GLY A 83 -1.14 -15.33 2.51
N GLY A 84 0.15 -15.43 2.88
CA GLY A 84 1.27 -15.27 1.96
C GLY A 84 1.73 -13.82 1.74
N LEU A 85 1.00 -12.83 2.27
CA LEU A 85 1.48 -11.47 2.41
C LEU A 85 2.71 -11.45 3.34
N ARG A 86 3.72 -10.66 2.99
CA ARG A 86 4.82 -10.37 3.91
C ARG A 86 4.34 -9.30 4.90
N HIS A 87 4.69 -9.44 6.17
CA HIS A 87 4.42 -8.44 7.20
C HIS A 87 5.77 -7.90 7.69
N ILE A 88 6.01 -6.62 7.48
CA ILE A 88 7.33 -6.00 7.74
C ILE A 88 7.18 -4.66 8.48
N PRO A 89 8.19 -4.23 9.24
CA PRO A 89 8.21 -2.90 9.81
C PRO A 89 8.52 -1.84 8.73
N PRO A 90 8.15 -0.55 8.94
CA PRO A 90 8.33 0.52 7.95
C PRO A 90 9.77 0.68 7.42
N GLU A 91 10.78 0.52 8.29
CA GLU A 91 12.19 0.64 7.91
C GLU A 91 12.68 -0.44 6.95
N ASP A 92 11.95 -1.55 6.80
CA ASP A 92 12.38 -2.71 6.01
C ASP A 92 11.87 -2.66 4.54
N VAL A 93 11.09 -1.66 4.13
CA VAL A 93 10.58 -1.54 2.75
C VAL A 93 11.71 -1.48 1.71
N ALA A 94 12.75 -0.66 1.97
CA ALA A 94 13.89 -0.55 1.07
C ALA A 94 14.70 -1.85 0.98
N LYS A 95 14.85 -2.55 2.11
CA LYS A 95 15.52 -3.85 2.20
C LYS A 95 14.74 -4.94 1.47
N LEU A 96 13.41 -4.96 1.60
CA LEU A 96 12.54 -5.88 0.86
C LEU A 96 12.72 -5.70 -0.65
N ARG A 97 12.72 -4.45 -1.12
CA ARG A 97 12.96 -4.14 -2.53
C ARG A 97 14.29 -4.70 -3.03
N ASP A 98 15.36 -4.53 -2.27
CA ASP A 98 16.68 -5.05 -2.62
C ASP A 98 16.71 -6.59 -2.62
N GLU A 99 16.08 -7.22 -1.63
CA GLU A 99 16.00 -8.67 -1.49
C GLU A 99 15.34 -9.33 -2.72
N VAL A 100 14.26 -8.73 -3.22
CA VAL A 100 13.50 -9.26 -4.35
C VAL A 100 13.94 -8.70 -5.71
N GLY A 101 14.93 -7.79 -5.72
CA GLY A 101 15.44 -7.16 -6.93
C GLY A 101 14.39 -6.33 -7.67
N ALA A 102 13.51 -5.64 -6.95
CA ALA A 102 12.42 -4.88 -7.55
C ALA A 102 12.89 -3.55 -8.19
N ASP A 103 12.42 -3.32 -9.41
CA ASP A 103 12.75 -2.14 -10.21
C ASP A 103 12.14 -0.88 -9.60
N VAL A 104 10.91 -0.98 -9.10
CA VAL A 104 10.14 0.10 -8.45
C VAL A 104 9.28 -0.43 -7.31
N ALA A 105 8.88 0.46 -6.41
CA ALA A 105 7.90 0.18 -5.37
C ALA A 105 6.68 1.13 -5.47
N VAL A 106 5.50 0.59 -5.21
CA VAL A 106 4.33 1.38 -4.78
C VAL A 106 4.30 1.32 -3.26
N VAL A 107 4.31 2.47 -2.60
CA VAL A 107 4.31 2.59 -1.13
C VAL A 107 3.08 3.38 -0.73
N VAL A 108 2.16 2.75 -0.02
CA VAL A 108 0.96 3.36 0.54
C VAL A 108 1.17 3.52 2.04
N GLY A 109 0.80 4.66 2.61
CA GLY A 109 0.86 4.87 4.06
C GLY A 109 0.01 6.05 4.50
N ALA A 110 -0.17 6.21 5.81
CA ALA A 110 -0.96 7.26 6.42
C ALA A 110 -0.23 7.82 7.64
N GLY A 111 -0.51 9.08 7.99
CA GLY A 111 0.02 9.72 9.20
C GLY A 111 1.52 9.52 9.41
N ASP A 112 1.90 8.89 10.52
CA ASP A 112 3.28 8.63 10.91
C ASP A 112 3.93 7.42 10.21
N GLU A 113 3.16 6.62 9.49
CA GLU A 113 3.60 5.58 8.55
C GLU A 113 3.52 6.04 7.07
N ALA A 114 3.33 7.35 6.82
CA ALA A 114 3.36 7.90 5.47
C ALA A 114 4.67 7.53 4.73
N PRO A 115 4.63 7.36 3.40
CA PRO A 115 5.78 6.90 2.63
C PRO A 115 7.03 7.77 2.84
N ARG A 116 8.15 7.14 3.20
CA ARG A 116 9.47 7.78 3.43
C ARG A 116 10.56 6.99 2.70
N ASP A 117 11.72 7.63 2.52
CA ASP A 117 12.92 7.02 1.93
C ASP A 117 12.72 6.38 0.54
N LEU A 118 11.84 6.98 -0.27
CA LEU A 118 11.55 6.56 -1.64
C LEU A 118 12.78 6.71 -2.54
N ARG A 119 12.95 5.76 -3.46
CA ARG A 119 13.98 5.88 -4.51
C ARG A 119 13.36 6.43 -5.79
N PRO A 120 14.18 6.93 -6.74
CA PRO A 120 13.68 7.38 -8.02
C PRO A 120 12.85 6.31 -8.74
N GLY A 121 11.66 6.69 -9.20
CA GLY A 121 10.71 5.81 -9.89
C GLY A 121 9.69 5.13 -8.98
N ASP A 122 9.84 5.22 -7.65
CA ASP A 122 8.82 4.75 -6.73
C ASP A 122 7.59 5.67 -6.77
N LEU A 123 6.43 5.08 -6.50
CA LEU A 123 5.16 5.78 -6.35
C LEU A 123 4.73 5.75 -4.91
N ALA A 124 4.62 6.92 -4.30
CA ALA A 124 4.06 7.08 -2.97
C ALA A 124 2.62 7.54 -3.04
N ILE A 125 1.81 6.99 -2.14
CA ILE A 125 0.41 7.32 -1.94
C ILE A 125 0.21 7.55 -0.44
N THR A 126 -0.19 8.77 -0.08
CA THR A 126 -0.51 9.14 1.29
C THR A 126 -2.01 9.19 1.47
N VAL A 127 -2.53 8.45 2.45
CA VAL A 127 -3.95 8.46 2.81
C VAL A 127 -4.20 9.56 3.83
N LEU A 128 -5.19 10.42 3.57
CA LEU A 128 -5.65 11.40 4.53
C LEU A 128 -6.44 10.70 5.63
N THR A 129 -6.22 11.14 6.86
CA THR A 129 -6.93 10.68 8.05
C THR A 129 -7.63 11.87 8.71
N ASP A 130 -8.73 11.62 9.42
CA ASP A 130 -9.44 12.68 10.17
C ASP A 130 -8.56 13.36 11.24
N SER A 131 -7.42 12.75 11.60
CA SER A 131 -6.45 13.29 12.55
C SER A 131 -5.44 14.24 11.91
N ASP A 132 -5.45 14.41 10.58
CA ASP A 132 -4.55 15.31 9.83
C ASP A 132 -4.93 16.80 9.95
N ASP A 133 -5.60 17.18 11.04
CA ASP A 133 -5.91 18.56 11.44
C ASP A 133 -4.62 19.30 11.86
N GLY A 134 -3.66 19.43 10.92
CA GLY A 134 -2.44 20.24 11.05
C GLY A 134 -1.09 19.55 10.84
N ALA A 135 -1.00 18.37 10.22
CA ALA A 135 0.30 17.77 9.86
C ALA A 135 0.91 18.41 8.60
N ASP A 136 2.25 18.36 8.50
CA ASP A 136 3.11 18.96 7.46
C ASP A 136 2.62 18.76 6.00
N GLU A 137 3.15 19.54 5.05
CA GLU A 137 2.92 19.35 3.61
C GLU A 137 2.94 17.85 3.26
N PRO A 138 1.94 17.36 2.49
CA PRO A 138 1.88 15.95 2.16
C PRO A 138 3.22 15.50 1.62
N GLY A 139 3.69 14.34 2.11
CA GLY A 139 4.94 13.76 1.66
C GLY A 139 4.99 13.61 0.13
N PRO A 140 6.17 13.32 -0.44
CA PRO A 140 6.29 13.13 -1.90
C PRO A 140 5.29 12.08 -2.39
N GLY A 141 4.60 12.35 -3.51
CA GLY A 141 3.67 11.41 -4.13
C GLY A 141 2.27 11.97 -4.32
N PHE A 142 1.29 11.05 -4.38
CA PHE A 142 -0.13 11.37 -4.51
C PHE A 142 -0.82 11.27 -3.16
N VAL A 143 -1.93 11.98 -3.04
CA VAL A 143 -2.78 11.96 -1.84
C VAL A 143 -4.13 11.34 -2.21
N VAL A 144 -4.66 10.49 -1.34
CA VAL A 144 -6.00 9.91 -1.47
C VAL A 144 -6.82 10.23 -0.23
N ASP A 145 -8.13 10.38 -0.41
CA ASP A 145 -9.02 10.95 0.60
C ASP A 145 -9.25 10.00 1.79
N ASP A 146 -9.19 8.69 1.56
CA ASP A 146 -9.54 7.66 2.56
C ASP A 146 -8.99 6.26 2.18
N THR A 147 -9.21 5.30 3.07
CA THR A 147 -8.83 3.89 2.90
C THR A 147 -9.62 3.17 1.82
N GLU A 148 -10.85 3.60 1.52
CA GLU A 148 -11.66 3.02 0.43
C GLU A 148 -11.00 3.32 -0.93
N ARG A 149 -10.52 4.55 -1.13
CA ARG A 149 -9.79 4.95 -2.35
C ARG A 149 -8.50 4.17 -2.54
N VAL A 150 -7.82 3.75 -1.46
CA VAL A 150 -6.67 2.83 -1.58
C VAL A 150 -7.09 1.50 -2.20
N GLY A 151 -8.26 0.98 -1.85
CA GLY A 151 -8.83 -0.23 -2.45
C GLY A 151 -8.98 -0.10 -3.96
N GLU A 152 -9.54 1.01 -4.43
CA GLU A 152 -9.69 1.31 -5.86
C GLU A 152 -8.32 1.39 -6.58
N VAL A 153 -7.34 2.05 -5.94
CA VAL A 153 -5.98 2.16 -6.50
C VAL A 153 -5.31 0.80 -6.63
N LEU A 154 -5.40 -0.04 -5.60
CA LEU A 154 -4.83 -1.39 -5.62
C LEU A 154 -5.53 -2.29 -6.64
N GLU A 155 -6.85 -2.17 -6.79
CA GLU A 155 -7.62 -2.90 -7.80
C GLU A 155 -7.18 -2.52 -9.22
N GLU A 156 -7.07 -1.22 -9.52
CA GLU A 156 -6.61 -0.76 -10.83
C GLU A 156 -5.14 -1.16 -11.09
N LEU A 157 -4.26 -1.08 -10.08
CA LEU A 157 -2.90 -1.60 -10.19
C LEU A 157 -2.88 -3.09 -10.52
N ALA A 158 -3.72 -3.89 -9.84
CA ALA A 158 -3.82 -5.33 -10.08
C ALA A 158 -4.31 -5.64 -11.49
N ARG A 159 -5.26 -4.84 -12.01
CA ARG A 159 -5.77 -4.94 -13.37
C ARG A 159 -4.69 -4.63 -14.40
N LEU A 160 -4.03 -3.47 -14.29
CA LEU A 160 -2.96 -3.05 -15.21
C LEU A 160 -1.79 -4.03 -15.21
N ARG A 161 -1.42 -4.53 -14.03
CA ARG A 161 -0.32 -5.50 -13.86
C ARG A 161 -0.62 -6.85 -14.50
N ARG A 162 -1.90 -7.25 -14.56
CA ARG A 162 -2.32 -8.51 -15.20
C ARG A 162 -2.19 -8.45 -16.72
N ASP A 163 -2.32 -7.26 -17.31
CA ASP A 163 -2.31 -7.05 -18.75
C ASP A 163 -0.88 -6.79 -19.33
N THR A 164 0.16 -6.86 -18.48
CA THR A 164 1.58 -6.66 -18.82
C THR A 164 2.33 -7.98 -19.00
#